data_AF-A0A1Y1IEQ7-F1
#
_entry.id   AF-A0A1Y1IEQ7-F1
#
_cell.length_a   1.000
_cell.length_b   1.000
_cell.length_c   1.000
_cell.angle_alpha   90.00
_cell.angle_beta   90.00
_cell.angle_gamma   90.00
#
_symmetry.space_group_name_H-M   'P 1'
#
loop_
_entity.id
_entity.type
_entity.pdbx_description
1 polymer ?
#
loop_
_entity_poly.entity_id
_entity_poly.type
_entity_poly.pdbx_seq_one_letter_code
_entity_poly.pdbx_strand_id
1 'polypeptide(L)'
;MTMPEKVILSPEDPLAWLQKQISSRPLTGLLFEKGPWCPWCVHEVKQWMGQLQRLQGLGGALLIVTAQSQEKLVDSPADWGRPEVPVISDPINILATEMGIAVEKRAMLPSLQPIYEAYKDGVNQVGFVFFNQSGEEVVGWGATPTENNLGGSLDRPVPAQVMDFLERKLLQPRPQPRGHDLNNKVKLTIQVKAKPIVEEAEPDFAAIELDDYAQVVEDVFDALPQDLQALVLKEKRLPQSSRRLTAEM
;
A
#
# COMPACT_ATOMS: atom_id res chain seq x y z
N MET A 1 3.92 -29.58 4.54
CA MET A 1 4.02 -28.66 3.39
C MET A 1 5.08 -27.64 3.76
N THR A 2 6.24 -27.68 3.11
CA THR A 2 7.29 -26.68 3.31
C THR A 2 6.80 -25.35 2.75
N MET A 3 6.77 -24.30 3.59
CA MET A 3 6.49 -22.94 3.15
C MET A 3 7.44 -22.60 1.99
N PRO A 4 6.95 -22.06 0.87
CA PRO A 4 7.84 -21.67 -0.22
C PRO A 4 8.90 -20.72 0.32
N GLU A 5 10.14 -20.95 -0.12
CA GLU A 5 11.30 -20.14 0.20
C GLU A 5 10.97 -18.65 -0.02
N LYS A 6 11.34 -17.79 0.94
CA LYS A 6 11.06 -16.35 0.92
C LYS A 6 11.43 -15.77 -0.45
N VAL A 7 10.44 -15.34 -1.24
CA VAL A 7 10.70 -14.84 -2.60
C VAL A 7 10.88 -13.34 -2.56
N ILE A 8 12.12 -12.90 -2.29
CA ILE A 8 12.54 -11.53 -2.59
C ILE A 8 12.87 -11.48 -4.07
N LEU A 9 12.26 -10.55 -4.80
CA LEU A 9 12.47 -10.37 -6.23
C LEU A 9 13.12 -9.02 -6.49
N SER A 10 14.16 -9.00 -7.31
CA SER A 10 14.78 -7.76 -7.81
C SER A 10 14.88 -7.87 -9.33
N PRO A 11 13.79 -7.62 -10.07
CA PRO A 11 13.78 -7.76 -11.52
C PRO A 11 14.73 -6.74 -12.16
N GLU A 12 15.53 -7.18 -13.14
CA GLU A 12 16.42 -6.29 -13.90
C GLU A 12 15.64 -5.23 -14.70
N ASP A 13 14.48 -5.63 -15.24
CA ASP A 13 13.49 -4.75 -15.87
C ASP A 13 12.15 -4.91 -15.13
N PRO A 14 11.85 -4.02 -14.16
CA PRO A 14 10.63 -4.11 -13.36
C PRO A 14 9.35 -4.05 -14.19
N LEU A 15 9.32 -3.28 -15.28
CA LEU A 15 8.11 -3.10 -16.10
C LEU A 15 7.85 -4.31 -16.97
N ALA A 16 8.88 -4.84 -17.65
CA ALA A 16 8.73 -6.07 -18.42
C ALA A 16 8.37 -7.26 -17.51
N TRP A 17 8.95 -7.31 -16.31
CA TRP A 17 8.59 -8.29 -15.30
C TRP A 17 7.12 -8.15 -14.85
N LEU A 18 6.66 -6.92 -14.56
CA LEU A 18 5.27 -6.66 -14.16
C LEU A 18 4.30 -7.09 -15.27
N GLN A 19 4.59 -6.76 -16.53
CA GLN A 19 3.77 -7.16 -17.67
C GLN A 19 3.63 -8.69 -17.77
N LYS A 20 4.70 -9.44 -17.46
CA LYS A 20 4.66 -10.89 -17.36
C LYS A 20 3.77 -11.36 -16.19
N GLN A 21 3.82 -10.70 -15.04
CA GLN A 21 2.92 -11.03 -13.93
C GLN A 21 1.46 -10.79 -14.29
N ILE A 22 1.15 -9.61 -14.84
CA ILE A 22 -0.19 -9.22 -15.29
C ILE A 22 -0.75 -10.24 -16.28
N SER A 23 -0.01 -10.56 -17.34
CA SER A 23 -0.48 -11.50 -18.36
C SER A 23 -0.61 -12.95 -17.88
N SER A 24 0.07 -13.33 -16.79
CA SER A 24 0.08 -14.71 -16.28
C SER A 24 -1.15 -15.10 -15.45
N ARG A 25 -1.96 -14.14 -15.00
CA ARG A 25 -3.05 -14.40 -14.05
C ARG A 25 -4.23 -13.44 -14.22
N PRO A 26 -5.46 -13.84 -13.83
CA PRO A 26 -6.64 -12.99 -13.92
C PRO A 26 -6.50 -11.60 -13.27
N LEU A 27 -5.81 -11.52 -12.12
CA LEU A 27 -5.68 -10.30 -11.35
C LEU A 27 -4.27 -10.20 -10.72
N THR A 28 -3.61 -9.06 -10.86
CA THR A 28 -2.29 -8.79 -10.25
C THR A 28 -2.37 -7.52 -9.43
N GLY A 29 -2.12 -7.62 -8.13
CA GLY A 29 -2.05 -6.48 -7.21
C GLY A 29 -0.61 -6.14 -6.83
N LEU A 30 -0.29 -4.86 -6.85
CA LEU A 30 0.92 -4.29 -6.25
C LEU A 30 0.52 -3.51 -5.00
N LEU A 31 1.21 -3.76 -3.89
CA LEU A 31 1.08 -3.01 -2.64
C LEU A 31 2.40 -2.28 -2.38
N PHE A 32 2.39 -0.97 -2.53
CA PHE A 32 3.55 -0.11 -2.33
C PHE A 32 3.68 0.24 -0.86
N GLU A 33 4.85 -0.07 -0.28
CA GLU A 33 5.12 0.21 1.12
C GLU A 33 6.49 0.85 1.31
N LYS A 34 6.62 1.70 2.33
CA LYS A 34 7.85 2.44 2.63
C LYS A 34 9.00 1.52 3.10
N GLY A 35 8.65 0.39 3.70
CA GLY A 35 9.57 -0.57 4.32
C GLY A 35 9.05 -1.04 5.69
N PRO A 36 9.61 -2.12 6.26
CA PRO A 36 9.15 -2.71 7.52
C PRO A 36 9.46 -1.82 8.74
N TRP A 37 10.32 -0.81 8.58
CA TRP A 37 10.57 0.23 9.59
C TRP A 37 9.35 1.15 9.81
N CYS A 38 8.38 1.14 8.89
CA CYS A 38 7.15 1.91 8.99
C CYS A 38 6.07 1.04 9.67
N PRO A 39 5.67 1.32 10.92
CA PRO A 39 4.72 0.48 11.65
C PRO A 39 3.35 0.39 10.97
N TRP A 40 2.89 1.49 10.38
CA TRP A 40 1.64 1.53 9.59
C TRP A 40 1.70 0.62 8.37
N CYS A 41 2.86 0.53 7.72
CA CYS A 41 3.09 -0.33 6.56
C CYS A 41 3.01 -1.81 6.97
N VAL A 42 3.64 -2.17 8.11
CA VAL A 42 3.53 -3.53 8.65
C VAL A 42 2.08 -3.86 9.04
N HIS A 43 1.34 -2.91 9.60
CA HIS A 43 -0.08 -3.09 9.91
C HIS A 43 -0.93 -3.32 8.66
N GLU A 44 -0.78 -2.49 7.63
CA GLU A 44 -1.52 -2.62 6.37
C GLU A 44 -1.24 -3.97 5.70
N VAL A 45 0.02 -4.41 5.63
CA VAL A 45 0.39 -5.74 5.12
C VAL A 45 -0.35 -6.85 5.87
N LYS A 46 -0.46 -6.78 7.20
CA LYS A 46 -1.23 -7.77 7.98
C LYS A 46 -2.71 -7.78 7.61
N GLN A 47 -3.32 -6.61 7.37
CA GLN A 47 -4.71 -6.51 6.95
C GLN A 47 -4.92 -7.14 5.57
N TRP A 48 -4.03 -6.86 4.61
CA TRP A 48 -4.03 -7.48 3.29
C TRP A 48 -3.84 -9.00 3.35
N MET A 49 -3.04 -9.52 4.28
CA MET A 49 -2.91 -10.96 4.46
C MET A 49 -4.23 -11.61 4.90
N GLY A 50 -5.03 -10.91 5.73
CA GLY A 50 -6.39 -11.36 6.06
C GLY A 50 -7.32 -11.46 4.85
N GLN A 51 -6.98 -10.79 3.74
CA GLN A 51 -7.74 -10.82 2.49
C GLN A 51 -7.15 -11.75 1.42
N LEU A 52 -5.99 -12.37 1.67
CA LEU A 52 -5.23 -13.08 0.64
C LEU A 52 -6.02 -14.25 0.03
N GLN A 53 -6.77 -14.99 0.84
CA GLN A 53 -7.59 -16.10 0.36
C GLN A 53 -8.72 -15.62 -0.58
N ARG A 54 -9.34 -14.47 -0.28
CA ARG A 54 -10.36 -13.86 -1.15
C ARG A 54 -9.75 -13.44 -2.49
N LEU A 55 -8.59 -12.78 -2.44
CA LEU A 55 -7.85 -12.38 -3.63
C LEU A 55 -7.46 -13.59 -4.50
N GLN A 56 -6.96 -14.66 -3.88
CA GLN A 56 -6.62 -15.91 -4.57
C GLN A 56 -7.87 -16.59 -5.16
N GLY A 57 -9.03 -16.50 -4.50
CA GLY A 57 -10.31 -16.97 -5.03
C GLY A 57 -10.73 -16.26 -6.33
N LEU A 58 -10.26 -15.04 -6.56
CA LEU A 58 -10.43 -14.29 -7.82
C LEU A 58 -9.35 -14.64 -8.88
N GLY A 59 -8.49 -15.64 -8.61
CA GLY A 59 -7.30 -15.93 -9.42
C GLY A 59 -6.21 -14.85 -9.27
N GLY A 60 -6.28 -14.06 -8.21
CA GLY A 60 -5.39 -12.94 -7.97
C GLY A 60 -4.11 -13.29 -7.23
N ALA A 61 -3.15 -12.38 -7.28
CA ALA A 61 -2.03 -12.36 -6.34
C ALA A 61 -1.67 -10.93 -5.95
N LEU A 62 -1.09 -10.81 -4.75
CA LEU A 62 -0.54 -9.57 -4.23
C LEU A 62 0.99 -9.66 -4.23
N LEU A 63 1.65 -8.54 -4.51
CA LEU A 63 3.10 -8.38 -4.50
C LEU A 63 3.41 -7.10 -3.73
N ILE A 64 4.28 -7.17 -2.73
CA ILE A 64 4.69 -5.97 -1.97
C ILE A 64 5.84 -5.32 -2.72
N VAL A 65 5.82 -4.01 -2.92
CA VAL A 65 6.86 -3.24 -3.60
C VAL A 65 7.44 -2.21 -2.64
N THR A 66 8.76 -2.10 -2.58
CA THR A 66 9.44 -1.12 -1.73
C THR A 66 10.76 -0.64 -2.35
N ALA A 67 11.16 0.58 -2.01
CA ALA A 67 12.45 1.15 -2.38
C ALA A 67 13.67 0.53 -1.65
N GLN A 68 13.46 -0.46 -0.78
CA GLN A 68 14.58 -1.14 -0.13
C GLN A 68 15.40 -1.94 -1.15
N SER A 69 16.73 -1.89 -1.02
CA SER A 69 17.60 -2.70 -1.87
C SER A 69 17.51 -4.18 -1.53
N GLN A 70 17.83 -5.03 -2.50
CA GLN A 70 17.77 -6.48 -2.34
C GLN A 70 18.62 -6.96 -1.16
N GLU A 71 19.80 -6.37 -0.93
CA GLU A 71 20.67 -6.73 0.19
C GLU A 71 20.03 -6.45 1.55
N LYS A 72 19.24 -5.37 1.65
CA LYS A 72 18.51 -5.00 2.87
C LYS A 72 17.21 -5.78 3.05
N LEU A 73 16.71 -6.42 1.99
CA LEU A 73 15.51 -7.22 2.03
C LEU A 73 15.75 -8.66 2.47
N VAL A 74 17.00 -9.17 2.46
CA VAL A 74 17.32 -10.58 2.76
C VAL A 74 16.71 -11.06 4.09
N ASP A 75 16.64 -10.17 5.09
CA ASP A 75 16.03 -10.46 6.39
C ASP A 75 14.55 -10.03 6.50
N SER A 76 14.07 -9.17 5.58
CA SER A 76 12.83 -8.41 5.72
C SER A 76 11.51 -9.18 5.64
N PRO A 77 11.35 -10.34 4.97
CA PRO A 77 10.06 -11.05 4.96
C PRO A 77 9.61 -11.47 6.36
N ALA A 78 10.57 -11.66 7.29
CA ALA A 78 10.27 -11.85 8.71
C ALA A 78 9.85 -10.54 9.39
N ASP A 79 10.46 -9.42 9.01
CA ASP A 79 10.16 -8.08 9.56
C ASP A 79 8.76 -7.57 9.15
N TRP A 80 8.28 -7.98 7.98
CA TRP A 80 6.88 -7.79 7.58
C TRP A 80 5.91 -8.72 8.34
N GLY A 81 6.44 -9.70 9.08
CA GLY A 81 5.68 -10.66 9.89
C GLY A 81 4.89 -11.68 9.07
N ARG A 82 5.16 -11.81 7.77
CA ARG A 82 4.36 -12.56 6.79
C ARG A 82 5.20 -13.00 5.57
N PRO A 83 5.78 -14.21 5.57
CA PRO A 83 6.66 -14.69 4.50
C PRO A 83 5.93 -15.15 3.22
N GLU A 84 4.60 -15.19 3.20
CA GLU A 84 3.82 -15.85 2.15
C GLU A 84 3.65 -14.99 0.89
N VAL A 85 3.92 -13.69 0.96
CA VAL A 85 3.77 -12.74 -0.15
C VAL A 85 5.14 -12.28 -0.65
N PRO A 86 5.42 -12.38 -1.96
CA PRO A 86 6.68 -11.90 -2.52
C PRO A 86 6.87 -10.41 -2.28
N VAL A 87 8.11 -10.04 -1.97
CA VAL A 87 8.54 -8.64 -1.81
C VAL A 87 9.46 -8.28 -2.97
N ILE A 88 9.16 -7.17 -3.62
CA ILE A 88 9.88 -6.63 -4.77
C ILE A 88 10.78 -5.49 -4.29
N SER A 89 12.07 -5.67 -4.52
CA SER A 89 13.10 -4.64 -4.44
C SER A 89 12.99 -3.72 -5.65
N ASP A 90 12.53 -2.49 -5.46
CA ASP A 90 12.48 -1.43 -6.49
C ASP A 90 13.23 -0.17 -6.03
N PRO A 91 14.56 -0.26 -5.82
CA PRO A 91 15.33 0.78 -5.12
C PRO A 91 15.39 2.13 -5.85
N ILE A 92 15.08 2.13 -7.14
CA ILE A 92 15.01 3.33 -7.98
C ILE A 92 13.57 3.75 -8.31
N ASN A 93 12.58 3.13 -7.65
CA ASN A 93 11.16 3.47 -7.72
C ASN A 93 10.58 3.47 -9.16
N ILE A 94 11.02 2.56 -10.03
CA ILE A 94 10.49 2.46 -11.41
C ILE A 94 9.00 2.14 -11.37
N LEU A 95 8.59 1.13 -10.58
CA LEU A 95 7.20 0.72 -10.49
C LEU A 95 6.36 1.82 -9.86
N ALA A 96 6.82 2.40 -8.75
CA ALA A 96 6.08 3.47 -8.09
C ALA A 96 5.85 4.66 -9.03
N THR A 97 6.88 5.08 -9.76
CA THR A 97 6.79 6.19 -10.73
C THR A 97 5.81 5.87 -11.86
N GLU A 98 5.89 4.68 -12.46
CA GLU A 98 4.98 4.29 -13.56
C GLU A 98 3.52 4.22 -13.08
N MET A 99 3.29 3.76 -11.85
CA MET A 99 1.95 3.64 -11.25
C MET A 99 1.41 4.98 -10.70
N GLY A 100 2.17 6.08 -10.81
CA GLY A 100 1.77 7.37 -10.25
C GLY A 100 1.79 7.44 -8.72
N ILE A 101 2.51 6.53 -8.06
CA ILE A 101 2.74 6.58 -6.62
C ILE A 101 3.84 7.60 -6.33
N ALA A 102 3.57 8.53 -5.40
CA ALA A 102 4.53 9.56 -5.03
C ALA A 102 5.86 8.97 -4.52
N VAL A 103 6.97 9.64 -4.81
CA VAL A 103 8.32 9.26 -4.34
C VAL A 103 8.92 10.45 -3.60
N GLU A 104 9.30 10.22 -2.35
CA GLU A 104 9.77 11.28 -1.46
C GLU A 104 11.23 11.08 -1.08
N LYS A 105 12.04 12.13 -1.26
CA LYS A 105 13.45 12.16 -0.81
C LYS A 105 13.63 12.77 0.57
N ARG A 106 12.60 13.45 1.06
CA ARG A 106 12.60 14.11 2.35
C ARG A 106 11.52 13.51 3.23
N ALA A 107 11.88 13.19 4.46
CA ALA A 107 10.92 12.78 5.45
C ALA A 107 10.09 14.00 5.89
N MET A 108 8.78 13.78 6.06
CA MET A 108 7.91 14.81 6.62
C MET A 108 8.23 15.10 8.08
N LEU A 109 8.58 14.05 8.84
CA LEU A 109 9.10 14.19 10.20
C LEU A 109 10.64 14.21 10.16
N PRO A 110 11.31 15.25 10.66
CA PRO A 110 12.77 15.32 10.64
C PRO A 110 13.49 14.13 11.30
N SER A 111 12.88 13.52 12.32
CA SER A 111 13.42 12.33 12.99
C SER A 111 13.51 11.10 12.09
N LEU A 112 12.73 11.04 11.02
CA LEU A 112 12.75 9.94 10.03
C LEU A 112 13.69 10.24 8.86
N GLN A 113 14.29 11.43 8.79
CA GLN A 113 15.19 11.79 7.69
C GLN A 113 16.39 10.83 7.54
N PRO A 114 17.05 10.36 8.63
CA PRO A 114 18.14 9.38 8.50
C PRO A 114 17.72 8.08 7.83
N ILE A 115 16.46 7.67 7.98
CA ILE A 115 15.91 6.50 7.28
C ILE A 115 15.83 6.80 5.79
N TYR A 116 15.26 7.95 5.40
CA TYR A 116 15.12 8.37 3.99
C TYR A 116 16.46 8.52 3.28
N GLU A 117 17.49 9.03 3.96
CA GLU A 117 18.84 9.18 3.41
C GLU A 117 19.49 7.85 3.03
N ALA A 118 19.01 6.73 3.59
CA ALA A 118 19.46 5.39 3.23
C ALA A 118 18.91 4.92 1.86
N TYR A 119 17.97 5.67 1.25
CA TYR A 119 17.35 5.42 -0.05
C TYR A 119 17.78 6.50 -1.05
N LYS A 120 18.75 6.17 -1.91
CA LYS A 120 19.38 7.13 -2.84
C LYS A 120 18.38 7.82 -3.76
N ASP A 121 17.38 7.06 -4.21
CA ASP A 121 16.38 7.51 -5.17
C ASP A 121 15.02 7.81 -4.54
N GLY A 122 15.00 7.95 -3.21
CA GLY A 122 13.81 8.26 -2.43
C GLY A 122 13.00 7.03 -2.03
N VAL A 123 11.93 7.29 -1.29
CA VAL A 123 11.03 6.30 -0.73
C VAL A 123 9.67 6.44 -1.40
N ASN A 124 9.18 5.37 -2.03
CA ASN A 124 7.79 5.33 -2.51
C ASN A 124 6.82 5.57 -1.35
N GLN A 125 5.80 6.38 -1.59
CA GLN A 125 4.67 6.48 -0.69
C GLN A 125 3.84 5.20 -0.72
N VAL A 126 2.93 5.10 0.24
CA VAL A 126 2.05 3.95 0.33
C VAL A 126 0.94 4.04 -0.70
N GLY A 127 0.50 2.89 -1.19
CA GLY A 127 -0.50 2.80 -2.23
C GLY A 127 -0.69 1.39 -2.71
N PHE A 128 -1.67 1.17 -3.58
CA PHE A 128 -1.85 -0.09 -4.27
C PHE A 128 -2.42 0.12 -5.66
N VAL A 129 -2.15 -0.83 -6.54
CA VAL A 129 -2.77 -0.89 -7.87
C VAL A 129 -3.10 -2.33 -8.23
N PHE A 130 -4.30 -2.58 -8.74
CA PHE A 130 -4.73 -3.89 -9.22
C PHE A 130 -5.00 -3.85 -10.72
N PHE A 131 -4.42 -4.80 -11.44
CA PHE A 131 -4.55 -4.99 -12.88
C PHE A 131 -5.30 -6.26 -13.21
N ASN A 132 -6.19 -6.21 -14.19
CA ASN A 132 -6.70 -7.43 -14.82
C ASN A 132 -5.66 -8.02 -15.80
N GLN A 133 -5.91 -9.23 -16.29
CA GLN A 133 -4.98 -9.93 -17.19
C GLN A 133 -4.65 -9.18 -18.49
N SER A 134 -5.50 -8.24 -18.93
CA SER A 134 -5.23 -7.39 -20.11
C SER A 134 -4.34 -6.17 -19.81
N GLY A 135 -3.95 -5.96 -18.54
CA GLY A 135 -3.17 -4.79 -18.12
C GLY A 135 -4.00 -3.54 -17.89
N GLU A 136 -5.33 -3.65 -17.86
CA GLU A 136 -6.20 -2.55 -17.45
C GLU A 136 -6.21 -2.46 -15.93
N GLU A 137 -6.00 -1.25 -15.41
CA GLU A 137 -6.15 -0.93 -14.01
C GLU A 137 -7.63 -1.07 -13.60
N VAL A 138 -7.89 -1.95 -12.65
CA VAL A 138 -9.22 -2.19 -12.07
C VAL A 138 -9.50 -1.21 -10.94
N VAL A 139 -8.50 -0.98 -10.08
CA VAL A 139 -8.52 -0.01 -8.99
C VAL A 139 -7.08 0.36 -8.61
N GLY A 140 -6.86 1.63 -8.31
CA GLY A 140 -5.61 2.16 -7.81
C GLY A 140 -5.87 3.22 -6.73
N TRP A 141 -4.97 3.30 -5.76
CA TRP A 141 -4.93 4.36 -4.76
C TRP A 141 -3.47 4.63 -4.38
N GLY A 142 -3.13 5.89 -4.17
CA GLY A 142 -1.82 6.30 -3.68
C GLY A 142 -1.95 7.45 -2.71
N ALA A 143 -1.20 7.39 -1.62
CA ALA A 143 -1.20 8.46 -0.64
C ALA A 143 -0.64 9.75 -1.25
N THR A 144 -1.33 10.86 -1.01
CA THR A 144 -0.77 12.21 -1.16
C THR A 144 -0.28 12.64 0.22
N PRO A 145 1.03 12.56 0.52
CA PRO A 145 1.50 12.81 1.87
C PRO A 145 1.28 14.27 2.27
N THR A 146 0.63 14.47 3.42
CA THR A 146 0.41 15.77 4.05
C THR A 146 0.67 15.66 5.55
N GLU A 147 0.88 16.78 6.23
CA GLU A 147 0.99 16.78 7.69
C GLU A 147 -0.30 16.24 8.34
N ASN A 148 -1.46 16.56 7.76
CA ASN A 148 -2.77 16.17 8.26
C ASN A 148 -3.04 14.66 8.19
N ASN A 149 -2.49 13.95 7.20
CA ASN A 149 -2.62 12.49 7.09
C ASN A 149 -1.39 11.74 7.62
N LEU A 150 -0.51 12.40 8.38
CA LEU A 150 0.74 11.83 8.88
C LEU A 150 1.58 11.18 7.76
N GLY A 151 1.63 11.85 6.60
CA GLY A 151 2.46 11.45 5.46
C GLY A 151 1.91 10.20 4.77
N GLY A 152 0.58 10.12 4.66
CA GLY A 152 -0.15 9.01 4.03
C GLY A 152 -0.49 7.84 4.97
N SER A 153 -0.41 8.05 6.28
CA SER A 153 -0.66 6.97 7.25
C SER A 153 -2.14 6.83 7.61
N LEU A 154 -2.90 7.93 7.60
CA LEU A 154 -4.27 7.97 8.12
C LEU A 154 -5.38 7.79 7.05
N ASP A 155 -5.05 7.92 5.78
CA ASP A 155 -5.99 7.91 4.65
C ASP A 155 -5.96 6.59 3.85
N ARG A 156 -5.34 5.55 4.41
CA ARG A 156 -5.23 4.22 3.78
C ARG A 156 -6.61 3.56 3.64
N PRO A 157 -7.00 3.10 2.44
CA PRO A 157 -8.24 2.35 2.27
C PRO A 157 -8.21 1.03 3.05
N VAL A 158 -9.33 0.66 3.66
CA VAL A 158 -9.46 -0.62 4.37
C VAL A 158 -9.41 -1.77 3.36
N PRO A 159 -8.46 -2.72 3.45
CA PRO A 159 -8.30 -3.79 2.43
C PRO A 159 -9.57 -4.61 2.17
N ALA A 160 -10.39 -4.85 3.20
CA ALA A 160 -11.67 -5.56 3.05
C ALA A 160 -12.64 -4.83 2.10
N GLN A 161 -12.70 -3.49 2.18
CA GLN A 161 -13.57 -2.68 1.30
C GLN A 161 -13.04 -2.66 -0.14
N VAL A 162 -11.72 -2.64 -0.32
CA VAL A 162 -11.08 -2.77 -1.63
C VAL A 162 -11.41 -4.12 -2.26
N MET A 163 -11.37 -5.21 -1.48
CA MET A 163 -11.78 -6.52 -1.95
C MET A 163 -13.25 -6.58 -2.36
N ASP A 164 -14.16 -5.99 -1.57
CA ASP A 164 -15.58 -5.92 -1.93
C ASP A 164 -15.78 -5.19 -3.27
N PHE A 165 -14.99 -4.14 -3.53
CA PHE A 165 -14.99 -3.43 -4.81
C PHE A 165 -14.48 -4.31 -5.95
N LEU A 166 -13.34 -5.00 -5.76
CA LEU A 166 -12.76 -5.90 -6.75
C LEU A 166 -13.73 -7.02 -7.13
N GLU A 167 -14.34 -7.69 -6.15
CA GLU A 167 -15.33 -8.75 -6.37
C GLU A 167 -16.52 -8.24 -7.20
N ARG A 168 -17.07 -7.07 -6.85
CA ARG A 168 -18.16 -6.47 -7.63
C ARG A 168 -17.73 -6.13 -9.06
N LYS A 169 -16.54 -5.56 -9.26
CA LYS A 169 -16.06 -5.17 -10.59
C LYS A 169 -15.78 -6.36 -11.50
N LEU A 170 -15.26 -7.45 -10.95
CA LEU A 170 -14.86 -8.63 -11.72
C LEU A 170 -16.02 -9.61 -11.98
N LEU A 171 -17.00 -9.68 -11.07
CA LEU A 171 -18.15 -10.57 -11.20
C LEU A 171 -19.34 -9.93 -11.93
N GLN A 172 -19.38 -8.60 -12.04
CA GLN A 172 -20.42 -7.94 -12.83
C GLN A 172 -20.23 -8.26 -14.32
N PRO A 173 -21.30 -8.67 -15.04
CA PRO A 173 -21.24 -8.79 -16.48
C PRO A 173 -20.80 -7.45 -17.06
N ARG A 174 -19.74 -7.46 -17.89
CA ARG A 174 -19.36 -6.24 -18.61
C ARG A 174 -20.61 -5.74 -19.34
N PRO A 175 -21.01 -4.46 -19.15
CA PRO A 175 -22.14 -3.92 -19.90
C PRO A 175 -21.85 -4.17 -21.37
N GLN A 176 -22.73 -4.91 -22.05
CA GLN A 176 -22.54 -5.15 -23.47
C GLN A 176 -22.37 -3.79 -24.14
N PRO A 177 -21.34 -3.62 -24.99
CA PRO A 177 -21.17 -2.36 -25.70
C PRO A 177 -22.49 -2.08 -26.42
N ARG A 178 -23.17 -1.00 -26.02
CA ARG A 178 -24.36 -0.52 -26.73
C ARG A 178 -23.91 -0.31 -28.16
N GLY A 179 -24.41 -1.13 -29.08
CA GLY A 179 -23.90 -1.28 -30.44
C GLY A 179 -23.60 0.07 -31.08
N HIS A 180 -22.34 0.47 -31.02
CA HIS A 180 -21.80 1.62 -31.73
C HIS A 180 -20.76 1.08 -32.72
N ASP A 181 -20.96 1.50 -33.96
CA ASP A 181 -20.30 1.11 -35.21
C ASP A 181 -18.81 0.71 -35.07
N LEU A 182 -18.49 -0.50 -35.53
CA LEU A 182 -17.21 -1.22 -35.35
C LEU A 182 -16.08 -0.74 -36.28
N ASN A 183 -16.22 0.41 -36.94
CA ASN A 183 -15.24 0.86 -37.94
C ASN A 183 -14.03 1.65 -37.39
N ASN A 184 -13.84 1.74 -36.08
CA ASN A 184 -12.67 2.45 -35.53
C ASN A 184 -11.67 1.50 -34.87
N LYS A 185 -10.60 1.16 -35.61
CA LYS A 185 -9.44 0.42 -35.11
C LYS A 185 -8.68 1.27 -34.08
N VAL A 186 -8.86 0.98 -32.79
CA VAL A 186 -8.03 1.57 -31.72
C VAL A 186 -6.75 0.75 -31.61
N LYS A 187 -5.60 1.37 -31.93
CA LYS A 187 -4.29 0.90 -31.48
C LYS A 187 -4.24 1.05 -29.97
N LEU A 188 -4.14 -0.07 -29.24
CA LEU A 188 -3.81 -0.08 -27.82
C LEU A 188 -2.35 0.31 -27.64
N THR A 189 -2.11 1.62 -27.56
CA THR A 189 -0.93 2.16 -26.88
C THR A 189 -1.33 2.28 -25.42
N ILE A 190 -0.60 1.63 -24.52
CA ILE A 190 -0.67 1.91 -23.09
C ILE A 190 -0.21 3.36 -22.92
N GLN A 191 -1.13 4.31 -23.00
CA GLN A 191 -0.92 5.67 -22.55
C GLN A 191 -1.59 5.77 -21.19
N VAL A 192 -0.80 5.54 -20.14
CA VAL A 192 -1.15 6.01 -18.80
C VAL A 192 -1.14 7.53 -18.90
N LYS A 193 -2.27 8.13 -19.27
CA LYS A 193 -2.45 9.57 -19.12
C LYS A 193 -2.53 9.80 -17.63
N ALA A 194 -1.46 10.36 -17.05
CA ALA A 194 -1.52 10.98 -15.73
C ALA A 194 -2.76 11.87 -15.69
N LYS A 195 -3.78 11.41 -14.97
CA LYS A 195 -5.03 12.15 -14.83
C LYS A 195 -4.71 13.29 -13.86
N PRO A 196 -4.93 14.56 -14.22
CA PRO A 196 -4.80 15.64 -13.24
C PRO A 196 -5.76 15.34 -12.10
N ILE A 197 -5.23 15.37 -10.87
CA ILE A 197 -6.00 15.22 -9.64
C ILE A 197 -7.03 16.35 -9.65
N VAL A 198 -8.29 15.99 -9.89
CA VAL A 198 -9.40 16.91 -9.70
C VAL A 198 -9.63 16.95 -8.19
N GLU A 199 -9.72 18.16 -7.64
CA GLU A 199 -10.07 18.42 -6.26
C GLU A 199 -11.49 17.86 -6.01
N GLU A 200 -11.58 16.58 -5.65
CA GLU A 200 -12.84 15.95 -5.26
C GLU A 200 -13.22 16.45 -3.87
N ALA A 201 -14.51 16.80 -3.70
CA ALA A 201 -15.05 17.32 -2.47
C ALA A 201 -14.76 16.38 -1.28
N GLU A 202 -14.39 16.97 -0.15
CA GLU A 202 -14.07 16.24 1.09
C GLU A 202 -15.21 15.26 1.43
N PRO A 203 -14.88 13.98 1.71
CA PRO A 203 -15.89 13.05 2.18
C PRO A 203 -16.43 13.49 3.54
N ASP A 204 -17.75 13.40 3.70
CA ASP A 204 -18.44 13.62 4.97
C ASP A 204 -18.10 12.46 5.92
N PHE A 205 -17.14 12.69 6.82
CA PHE A 205 -16.66 11.72 7.82
C PHE A 205 -17.62 11.53 9.02
N ALA A 206 -18.90 11.88 8.88
CA ALA A 206 -19.86 11.63 9.94
C ALA A 206 -20.06 10.11 10.17
N ALA A 207 -19.59 9.67 11.35
CA ALA A 207 -19.85 8.39 12.02
C ALA A 207 -18.79 7.27 11.92
N ILE A 208 -17.52 7.57 12.22
CA ILE A 208 -16.69 6.61 12.96
C ILE A 208 -16.98 6.84 14.44
N GLU A 209 -17.48 5.83 15.16
CA GLU A 209 -17.68 5.93 16.61
C GLU A 209 -16.32 6.20 17.27
N LEU A 210 -16.26 7.23 18.13
CA LEU A 210 -15.02 7.70 18.77
C LEU A 210 -14.29 6.59 19.57
N ASP A 211 -15.01 5.55 19.97
CA ASP A 211 -14.48 4.42 20.73
C ASP A 211 -13.57 3.52 19.86
N ASP A 212 -13.86 3.37 18.56
CA ASP A 212 -13.00 2.60 17.64
C ASP A 212 -11.66 3.30 17.39
N TYR A 213 -11.66 4.64 17.37
CA TYR A 213 -10.44 5.42 17.18
C TYR A 213 -9.53 5.36 18.42
N ALA A 214 -10.11 5.38 19.62
CA ALA A 214 -9.36 5.25 20.86
C ALA A 214 -8.63 3.90 20.93
N GLN A 215 -9.32 2.80 20.57
CA GLN A 215 -8.72 1.47 20.58
C GLN A 215 -7.57 1.34 19.56
N VAL A 216 -7.73 1.89 18.35
CA VAL A 216 -6.66 1.88 17.34
C VAL A 216 -5.43 2.67 17.81
N VAL A 217 -5.64 3.80 18.49
CA VAL A 217 -4.53 4.60 19.05
C VAL A 217 -3.80 3.83 20.16
N GLU A 218 -4.52 3.11 21.02
CA GLU A 218 -3.96 2.26 22.07
C GLU A 218 -3.18 1.08 21.48
N ASP A 219 -3.77 0.35 20.52
CA ASP A 219 -3.12 -0.80 19.87
C ASP A 219 -1.83 -0.39 19.15
N VAL A 220 -1.82 0.79 18.52
CA VAL A 220 -0.64 1.35 17.85
C VAL A 220 0.40 1.77 18.87
N PHE A 221 -0.01 2.40 19.98
CA PHE A 221 0.91 2.80 21.05
C PHE A 221 1.58 1.58 21.71
N ASP A 222 0.80 0.54 22.03
CA ASP A 222 1.29 -0.69 22.64
C ASP A 222 2.23 -1.48 21.71
N ALA A 223 2.04 -1.34 20.39
CA ALA A 223 2.92 -1.94 19.39
C ALA A 223 4.27 -1.21 19.23
N LEU A 224 4.47 -0.02 19.81
CA LEU A 224 5.74 0.70 19.72
C LEU A 224 6.81 0.08 20.63
N PRO A 225 8.10 0.11 20.23
CA PRO A 225 9.22 -0.12 21.13
C PRO A 225 9.17 0.76 22.40
N GLN A 226 9.62 0.23 23.55
CA GLN A 226 9.50 0.89 24.86
C GLN A 226 10.13 2.29 24.93
N ASP A 227 11.23 2.51 24.21
CA ASP A 227 11.90 3.80 24.11
C ASP A 227 11.07 4.84 23.34
N LEU A 228 10.34 4.42 22.31
CA LEU A 228 9.42 5.27 21.57
C LEU A 228 8.13 5.54 22.36
N GLN A 229 7.60 4.55 23.09
CA GLN A 229 6.48 4.76 24.03
C GLN A 229 6.85 5.83 25.07
N ALA A 230 8.04 5.73 25.66
CA ALA A 230 8.54 6.70 26.64
C ALA A 230 8.67 8.12 26.06
N LEU A 231 9.09 8.24 24.79
CA LEU A 231 9.18 9.53 24.11
C LEU A 231 7.80 10.16 23.87
N VAL A 232 6.83 9.37 23.41
CA VAL A 232 5.44 9.83 23.17
C VAL A 232 4.79 10.29 24.48
N LEU A 233 5.00 9.56 25.58
CA LEU A 233 4.53 9.94 26.92
C LEU A 233 5.19 11.24 27.41
N LYS A 234 6.51 11.37 27.23
CA LYS A 234 7.28 12.56 27.64
C LYS A 234 6.82 13.83 26.92
N GLU A 235 6.45 13.73 25.65
CA GLU A 235 6.00 14.87 24.84
C GLU A 235 4.53 15.26 25.09
N LYS A 236 3.78 14.53 25.93
CA LYS A 236 2.34 14.75 26.21
C LYS A 236 1.46 14.82 24.96
N ARG A 237 1.85 14.12 23.88
CA ARG A 237 1.16 14.15 22.58
C ARG A 237 -0.02 13.19 22.47
N LEU A 238 -0.39 12.50 23.54
CA LEU A 238 -1.58 11.65 23.53
C LEU A 238 -2.86 12.53 23.46
N PRO A 239 -3.84 12.17 22.62
CA PRO A 239 -5.17 12.80 22.62
C PRO A 239 -5.77 12.82 24.03
N GLN A 240 -6.53 13.85 24.38
CA GLN A 240 -7.13 13.97 25.73
C GLN A 240 -8.01 12.78 26.12
N SER A 241 -8.61 12.10 25.15
CA SER A 241 -9.40 10.87 25.32
C SER A 241 -8.59 9.68 25.85
N SER A 242 -7.27 9.65 25.63
CA SER A 242 -6.36 8.57 26.05
C SER A 242 -5.75 8.77 27.44
N ARG A 243 -6.13 9.84 28.17
CA ARG A 243 -5.54 10.18 29.49
C ARG A 243 -5.96 9.25 30.64
N ARG A 244 -6.77 8.22 30.39
CA ARG A 244 -7.10 7.21 31.43
C ARG A 244 -5.87 6.46 31.95
N LEU A 245 -4.79 6.38 31.16
CA LEU A 245 -3.56 5.69 31.54
C LEU A 245 -2.67 6.44 32.55
N THR A 246 -2.81 7.76 32.70
CA THR A 246 -1.93 8.56 33.59
C THR A 246 -2.48 8.77 35.00
N ALA A 247 -3.62 8.19 35.34
CA ALA A 247 -4.23 8.34 36.66
C ALA A 247 -3.92 7.19 37.63
N GLU A 248 -3.26 6.11 37.19
CA GLU A 248 -2.96 4.92 38.00
C GLU A 248 -1.46 4.52 38.01
N MET A 249 -0.55 5.43 37.64
CA MET A 249 0.90 5.29 37.86
C MET A 249 1.43 6.41 38.76
#